data_AF-A0A172UT44-F1
#
_entry.id   AF-A0A172UT44-F1
#
_cell.length_a   1.000
_cell.length_b   1.000
_cell.length_c   1.000
_cell.angle_alpha   90.00
_cell.angle_beta   90.00
_cell.angle_gamma   90.00
#
_symmetry.space_group_name_H-M   'P 1'
#
loop_
_entity.id
_entity.type
_entity.pdbx_description
1 polymer ?
#
loop_
_entity_poly.entity_id
_entity_poly.type
_entity_poly.pdbx_seq_one_letter_code
_entity_poly.pdbx_strand_id
1 'polypeptide(L)'
;MSARMKALCCVCGSLRTCSRPRNHRAENYWMAGPIDRDWHRETGDLKCADCGRVTTHALIHPEQDTLRDHAEQMQLIGLRWTNPRLSEAKQAEIRRQYHEAFPQNPYMHHRYWKNDERTAREAGRDMFPAMCGVMMPVPKQYRENGRDVTEFDAPEQLTDEEMLNHEAFDPETGMWWDVGDCVNCLHYRNAKLLRERREELAKVLLKASVYTDKLDADLVSALLEKLRGMADK
;
A
#
# COMPACT_ATOMS: atom_id res chain seq x y z
N MET A 1 -15.29 -28.43 13.13
CA MET A 1 -14.60 -28.85 11.89
C MET A 1 -13.55 -27.79 11.60
N SER A 2 -12.27 -28.14 11.37
CA SER A 2 -11.29 -27.10 11.00
C SER A 2 -11.64 -26.54 9.62
N ALA A 3 -11.65 -25.22 9.50
CA ALA A 3 -11.90 -24.57 8.22
C ALA A 3 -10.83 -25.03 7.21
N ARG A 4 -11.26 -25.41 6.00
CA ARG A 4 -10.33 -25.69 4.91
C ARG A 4 -9.78 -24.35 4.41
N MET A 5 -8.47 -24.15 4.57
CA MET A 5 -7.75 -22.98 4.07
C MET A 5 -7.10 -23.30 2.73
N LYS A 6 -6.81 -22.27 1.95
CA LYS A 6 -5.91 -22.38 0.81
C LYS A 6 -4.48 -22.17 1.29
N ALA A 7 -3.51 -22.74 0.60
CA ALA A 7 -2.10 -22.58 0.91
C ALA A 7 -1.30 -22.52 -0.39
N LEU A 8 -0.45 -21.49 -0.52
CA LEU A 8 0.39 -21.25 -1.69
C LEU A 8 1.82 -21.65 -1.37
N CYS A 9 2.42 -22.54 -2.17
CA CYS A 9 3.82 -22.92 -1.98
C CYS A 9 4.74 -21.72 -2.24
N CYS A 10 5.57 -21.34 -1.26
CA CYS A 10 6.50 -20.22 -1.39
C CYS A 10 7.68 -20.49 -2.34
N VAL A 11 7.82 -21.73 -2.84
CA VAL A 11 8.89 -22.13 -3.76
C VAL A 11 8.42 -22.17 -5.21
N CYS A 12 7.25 -22.78 -5.47
CA CYS A 12 6.77 -23.02 -6.83
C CYS A 12 5.43 -22.33 -7.16
N GLY A 13 4.81 -21.64 -6.21
CA GLY A 13 3.51 -20.97 -6.43
C GLY A 13 2.31 -21.92 -6.57
N SER A 14 2.49 -23.23 -6.37
CA SER A 14 1.37 -24.18 -6.43
C SER A 14 0.36 -23.94 -5.32
N LEU A 15 -0.91 -23.83 -5.70
CA LEU A 15 -2.02 -23.61 -4.78
C LEU A 15 -2.64 -24.95 -4.37
N ARG A 16 -2.89 -25.11 -3.08
CA ARG A 16 -3.55 -26.30 -2.55
C ARG A 16 -4.49 -25.98 -1.41
N THR A 17 -5.29 -26.95 -1.00
CA THR A 17 -6.07 -26.88 0.23
C THR A 17 -5.33 -27.52 1.40
N CYS A 18 -5.50 -26.95 2.59
CA CYS A 18 -4.93 -27.41 3.84
C CYS A 18 -5.96 -27.29 4.97
N SER A 19 -5.99 -28.25 5.90
CA SER A 19 -6.81 -28.19 7.11
C SER A 19 -6.00 -27.99 8.39
N ARG A 20 -4.71 -28.37 8.39
CA ARG A 20 -3.78 -28.20 9.50
C ARG A 20 -2.32 -28.27 9.00
N PRO A 21 -1.63 -27.13 8.85
CA PRO A 21 -0.22 -27.14 8.47
C PRO A 21 0.66 -27.54 9.66
N ARG A 22 1.86 -28.06 9.37
CA ARG A 22 2.90 -28.28 10.39
C ARG A 22 3.64 -26.97 10.63
N ASN A 23 4.29 -26.82 11.78
CA ASN A 23 5.09 -25.63 12.14
C ASN A 23 4.35 -24.32 11.81
N HIS A 24 3.06 -24.28 12.14
CA HIS A 24 2.22 -23.14 11.86
C HIS A 24 2.79 -21.90 12.56
N ARG A 25 3.13 -20.90 11.76
CA ARG A 25 3.56 -19.58 12.24
C ARG A 25 2.41 -18.63 11.96
N ALA A 26 1.68 -18.30 13.02
CA ALA A 26 0.59 -17.33 12.97
C ALA A 26 1.09 -15.97 12.45
N GLU A 27 0.26 -15.25 11.71
CA GLU A 27 0.57 -13.89 11.28
C GLU A 27 0.89 -12.99 12.49
N ASN A 28 1.69 -11.97 12.23
CA ASN A 28 2.37 -11.17 13.22
C ASN A 28 1.51 -10.20 14.06
N TYR A 29 0.19 -10.22 13.92
CA TYR A 29 -0.66 -9.27 14.64
C TYR A 29 -2.10 -9.75 14.74
N TRP A 30 -2.34 -10.91 15.35
CA TRP A 30 -3.70 -11.27 15.76
C TRP A 30 -4.16 -10.37 16.93
N MET A 31 -4.36 -9.06 16.69
CA MET A 31 -4.97 -7.94 17.48
C MET A 31 -4.90 -7.93 19.04
N ALA A 32 -4.19 -8.85 19.67
CA ALA A 32 -4.13 -9.08 21.12
C ALA A 32 -2.69 -9.34 21.59
N GLY A 33 -1.71 -9.42 20.67
CA GLY A 33 -0.30 -9.68 20.96
C GLY A 33 0.62 -8.53 20.54
N PRO A 34 1.86 -8.52 21.06
CA PRO A 34 2.91 -7.62 20.59
C PRO A 34 3.24 -7.91 19.12
N ILE A 35 3.51 -6.85 18.36
CA ILE A 35 3.92 -6.93 16.95
C ILE A 35 5.40 -7.36 16.93
N ASP A 36 5.69 -8.53 16.35
CA ASP A 36 7.06 -8.97 16.06
C ASP A 36 7.66 -8.08 14.95
N ARG A 37 8.98 -8.00 14.87
CA ARG A 37 9.66 -7.22 13.82
C ARG A 37 9.87 -8.01 12.54
N ASP A 38 9.53 -9.30 12.50
CA ASP A 38 9.75 -10.12 11.31
C ASP A 38 8.69 -9.92 10.21
N TRP A 39 7.54 -9.30 10.51
CA TRP A 39 6.45 -8.97 9.56
C TRP A 39 6.07 -10.12 8.60
N HIS A 40 6.20 -11.35 9.06
CA HIS A 40 5.92 -12.53 8.26
C HIS A 40 4.42 -12.70 8.06
N ARG A 41 4.07 -13.19 6.87
CA ARG A 41 2.72 -13.67 6.58
C ARG A 41 2.45 -14.97 7.31
N GLU A 42 1.18 -15.28 7.53
CA GLU A 42 0.80 -16.56 8.11
C GLU A 42 1.30 -17.72 7.24
N THR A 43 2.08 -18.61 7.85
CA THR A 43 2.78 -19.66 7.11
C THR A 43 2.67 -21.01 7.80
N GLY A 44 2.92 -22.06 7.04
CA GLY A 44 3.15 -23.37 7.61
C GLY A 44 3.69 -24.36 6.59
N ASP A 45 4.20 -25.48 7.10
CA ASP A 45 4.89 -26.48 6.33
C ASP A 45 3.93 -27.56 5.82
N LEU A 46 4.00 -27.81 4.51
CA LEU A 46 3.18 -28.80 3.81
C LEU A 46 4.03 -29.51 2.74
N LYS A 47 3.72 -30.79 2.47
CA LYS A 47 4.34 -31.52 1.35
C LYS A 47 3.76 -31.03 0.02
N CYS A 48 4.47 -30.16 -0.69
CA CYS A 48 4.03 -29.67 -1.99
C CYS A 48 3.97 -30.82 -3.01
N ALA A 49 2.87 -30.91 -3.77
CA ALA A 49 2.71 -31.93 -4.80
C ALA A 49 3.71 -31.73 -5.94
N ASP A 50 3.89 -30.47 -6.36
CA ASP A 50 4.74 -30.13 -7.51
C ASP A 50 6.24 -30.14 -7.14
N CYS A 51 6.61 -29.71 -5.92
CA CYS A 51 8.02 -29.80 -5.49
C CYS A 51 8.41 -31.20 -4.99
N GLY A 52 7.46 -32.09 -4.72
CA GLY A 52 7.69 -33.43 -4.16
C GLY A 52 8.21 -33.48 -2.71
N ARG A 53 8.51 -32.34 -2.08
CA ARG A 53 9.10 -32.21 -0.73
C ARG A 53 8.25 -31.34 0.20
N VAL A 54 8.57 -31.36 1.50
CA VAL A 54 7.99 -30.42 2.47
C VAL A 54 8.57 -29.04 2.23
N THR A 55 7.71 -28.06 2.01
CA THR A 55 8.07 -26.65 1.80
C THR A 55 7.17 -25.76 2.65
N THR A 56 7.64 -24.55 2.91
CA THR A 56 6.85 -23.50 3.55
C THR A 56 5.79 -22.99 2.56
N HIS A 57 4.57 -22.82 3.05
CA HIS A 57 3.44 -22.30 2.30
C HIS A 57 2.85 -21.09 3.01
N ALA A 58 2.49 -20.07 2.24
CA ALA A 58 1.67 -18.96 2.71
C ALA A 58 0.23 -19.43 2.85
N LEU A 59 -0.35 -19.28 4.03
CA LEU A 59 -1.74 -19.64 4.28
C LEU A 59 -2.65 -18.51 3.80
N ILE A 60 -3.71 -18.91 3.10
CA ILE A 60 -4.70 -18.00 2.54
C ILE A 60 -6.03 -18.30 3.22
N HIS A 61 -6.47 -17.32 3.98
CA HIS A 61 -7.75 -17.35 4.67
C HIS A 61 -8.92 -17.40 3.68
N PRO A 62 -10.05 -18.03 4.05
CA PRO A 62 -11.25 -18.09 3.23
C PRO A 62 -11.78 -16.70 2.85
N GLU A 63 -12.57 -16.63 1.77
CA GLU A 63 -13.05 -15.34 1.27
C GLU A 63 -13.97 -14.59 2.24
N GLN A 64 -14.69 -15.32 3.10
CA GLN A 64 -15.56 -14.73 4.12
C GLN A 64 -14.84 -14.42 5.42
N ASP A 65 -13.53 -14.69 5.52
CA ASP A 65 -12.77 -14.39 6.72
C ASP A 65 -12.55 -12.88 6.84
N THR A 66 -12.91 -12.31 7.99
CA THR A 66 -12.76 -10.88 8.26
C THR A 66 -11.28 -10.45 8.34
N LEU A 67 -10.38 -11.41 8.48
CA LEU A 67 -8.94 -11.23 8.59
C LEU A 67 -8.18 -11.66 7.33
N ARG A 68 -8.88 -11.92 6.22
CA ARG A 68 -8.26 -12.45 4.99
C ARG A 68 -7.06 -11.65 4.49
N ASP A 69 -7.22 -10.34 4.42
CA ASP A 69 -6.23 -9.40 3.90
C ASP A 69 -5.58 -8.61 5.04
N HIS A 70 -5.49 -9.22 6.22
CA HIS A 70 -5.02 -8.53 7.41
C HIS A 70 -3.55 -8.11 7.28
N ALA A 71 -2.67 -9.00 6.80
CA ALA A 71 -1.26 -8.69 6.52
C ALA A 71 -1.12 -7.50 5.56
N GLU A 72 -1.90 -7.47 4.48
CA GLU A 72 -1.95 -6.38 3.52
C GLU A 72 -2.42 -5.09 4.19
N GLN A 73 -3.47 -5.14 5.02
CA GLN A 73 -3.96 -3.97 5.75
C GLN A 73 -2.89 -3.42 6.70
N MET A 74 -2.16 -4.29 7.40
CA MET A 74 -1.09 -3.89 8.30
C MET A 74 0.08 -3.25 7.55
N GLN A 75 0.48 -3.83 6.42
CA GLN A 75 1.47 -3.24 5.53
C GLN A 75 1.02 -1.87 5.04
N LEU A 76 -0.24 -1.73 4.60
CA LEU A 76 -0.79 -0.45 4.17
C LEU A 76 -0.76 0.60 5.30
N ILE A 77 -1.12 0.23 6.53
CA ILE A 77 -1.02 1.13 7.70
C ILE A 77 0.45 1.54 7.92
N GLY A 78 1.38 0.58 7.81
CA GLY A 78 2.82 0.82 7.84
C GLY A 78 3.26 1.85 6.81
N LEU A 79 2.65 1.82 5.63
CA LEU A 79 2.85 2.75 4.51
C LEU A 79 1.94 3.99 4.57
N ARG A 80 1.52 4.40 5.78
CA ARG A 80 0.71 5.61 6.07
C ARG A 80 -0.74 5.58 5.57
N TRP A 81 -1.29 4.45 5.17
CA TRP A 81 -2.73 4.36 4.94
C TRP A 81 -3.49 4.51 6.26
N THR A 82 -4.67 5.13 6.16
CA THR A 82 -5.57 5.28 7.30
C THR A 82 -6.46 4.06 7.42
N ASN A 83 -6.55 3.52 8.63
CA ASN A 83 -7.54 2.50 8.96
C ASN A 83 -8.45 3.05 10.06
N PRO A 84 -9.74 3.33 9.78
CA PRO A 84 -10.66 3.93 10.75
C PRO A 84 -10.92 3.04 11.96
N ARG A 85 -10.59 1.75 11.89
CA ARG A 85 -10.75 0.81 13.01
C ARG A 85 -9.64 0.94 14.07
N LEU A 86 -8.54 1.63 13.75
CA LEU A 86 -7.39 1.78 14.65
C LEU A 86 -7.21 3.23 15.07
N SER A 87 -6.84 3.46 16.32
CA SER A 87 -6.48 4.79 16.80
C SER A 87 -5.22 5.31 16.09
N GLU A 88 -5.08 6.63 16.01
CA GLU A 88 -3.90 7.26 15.41
C GLU A 88 -2.60 6.83 16.10
N ALA A 89 -2.63 6.72 17.44
CA ALA A 89 -1.50 6.24 18.22
C ALA A 89 -1.08 4.80 17.82
N LYS A 90 -2.06 3.90 17.61
CA LYS A 90 -1.75 2.53 17.19
C LYS A 90 -1.23 2.48 15.76
N GLN A 91 -1.80 3.29 14.87
CA GLN A 91 -1.29 3.42 13.50
C GLN A 91 0.16 3.95 13.49
N ALA A 92 0.49 4.91 14.35
CA ALA A 92 1.86 5.43 14.48
C ALA A 92 2.84 4.37 15.00
N GLU A 93 2.43 3.55 15.96
CA GLU A 93 3.23 2.42 16.45
C GLU A 93 3.52 1.41 15.34
N ILE A 94 2.49 1.01 14.59
CA ILE A 94 2.60 0.06 13.47
C ILE A 94 3.57 0.61 12.40
N ARG A 95 3.45 1.89 12.03
CA ARG A 95 4.36 2.54 11.09
C ARG A 95 5.81 2.48 11.56
N ARG A 96 6.06 2.82 12.83
CA ARG A 96 7.41 2.78 13.39
C ARG A 96 8.00 1.36 13.31
N GLN A 97 7.26 0.36 13.78
CA GLN A 97 7.72 -1.03 13.77
C GLN A 97 7.89 -1.60 12.36
N TYR A 98 7.09 -1.15 11.38
CA TYR A 98 7.26 -1.52 9.97
C TYR A 98 8.59 -1.02 9.42
N HIS A 99 8.92 0.24 9.67
CA HIS A 99 10.17 0.82 9.19
C HIS A 99 11.40 0.35 9.97
N GLU A 100 11.26 0.01 11.25
CA GLU A 100 12.35 -0.62 12.04
C GLU A 100 12.67 -2.05 11.56
N ALA A 101 11.68 -2.76 11.04
CA ALA A 101 11.83 -4.15 10.61
C ALA A 101 12.54 -4.30 9.26
N PHE A 102 12.30 -3.38 8.32
CA PHE A 102 12.82 -3.48 6.98
C PHE A 102 13.84 -2.38 6.71
N PRO A 103 15.07 -2.72 6.29
CA PRO A 103 16.04 -1.73 5.83
C PRO A 103 15.40 -0.92 4.70
N GLN A 104 15.38 0.39 4.85
CA GLN A 104 14.84 1.29 3.84
C GLN A 104 15.95 1.58 2.84
N ASN A 105 15.64 1.48 1.55
CA ASN A 105 16.56 1.89 0.50
C ASN A 105 16.79 3.42 0.60
N PRO A 106 18.00 3.88 0.97
CA PRO A 106 18.26 5.30 1.19
C PRO A 106 18.38 6.09 -0.13
N TYR A 107 18.49 5.40 -1.27
CA TYR A 107 18.64 5.98 -2.60
C TYR A 107 17.31 6.15 -3.33
N MET A 108 16.19 5.86 -2.67
CA MET A 108 14.85 6.08 -3.21
C MET A 108 14.45 7.55 -3.13
N HIS A 109 13.92 8.07 -4.24
CA HIS A 109 13.36 9.40 -4.33
C HIS A 109 11.99 9.42 -3.65
N HIS A 110 11.98 9.84 -2.39
CA HIS A 110 10.77 9.97 -1.60
C HIS A 110 10.02 11.26 -1.93
N ARG A 111 8.72 11.11 -2.22
CA ARG A 111 7.80 12.23 -2.40
C ARG A 111 7.11 12.55 -1.09
N TYR A 112 6.89 13.83 -0.81
CA TYR A 112 6.31 14.31 0.44
C TYR A 112 5.36 15.48 0.20
N TRP A 113 4.49 15.78 1.17
CA TRP A 113 3.62 16.94 1.09
C TRP A 113 4.35 18.17 1.59
N LYS A 114 4.28 19.28 0.84
CA LYS A 114 4.84 20.57 1.29
C LYS A 114 4.28 21.04 2.62
N ASN A 115 3.01 20.73 2.90
CA ASN A 115 2.40 21.05 4.20
C ASN A 115 3.09 20.31 5.34
N ASP A 116 3.42 19.02 5.17
CA ASP A 116 4.14 18.24 6.18
C ASP A 116 5.56 18.83 6.43
N GLU A 117 6.27 19.24 5.36
CA GLU A 117 7.57 19.93 5.47
C GLU A 117 7.43 21.28 6.22
N ARG A 118 6.46 22.10 5.82
CA ARG A 118 6.21 23.42 6.41
C ARG A 118 5.86 23.30 7.89
N THR A 119 4.96 22.40 8.26
CA THR A 119 4.61 22.16 9.66
C THR A 119 5.81 21.68 10.47
N ALA A 120 6.64 20.78 9.92
CA ALA A 120 7.86 20.36 10.59
C ALA A 120 8.84 21.52 10.81
N ARG A 121 9.03 22.37 9.79
CA ARG A 121 9.89 23.55 9.84
C ARG A 121 9.39 24.58 10.85
N GLU A 122 8.10 24.90 10.83
CA GLU A 122 7.45 25.82 11.79
C GLU A 122 7.55 25.30 13.23
N ALA A 123 7.46 23.98 13.41
CA ALA A 123 7.63 23.33 14.70
C ALA A 123 9.10 23.14 15.12
N GLY A 124 10.08 23.59 14.31
CA GLY A 124 11.51 23.44 14.59
C GLY A 124 12.01 21.99 14.57
N ARG A 125 11.32 21.09 13.87
CA ARG A 125 11.72 19.68 13.70
C ARG A 125 12.76 19.55 12.60
N ASP A 126 13.67 18.61 12.77
CA ASP A 126 14.72 18.23 11.82
C ASP A 126 14.28 17.18 10.81
N MET A 127 13.24 16.41 11.16
CA MET A 127 12.72 15.31 10.36
C MET A 127 11.21 15.45 10.14
N PHE A 128 10.74 14.96 9.00
CA PHE A 128 9.31 14.92 8.66
C PHE A 128 8.99 13.72 7.76
N PRO A 129 7.75 13.19 7.79
CA PRO A 129 7.43 11.98 7.05
C PRO A 129 7.19 12.25 5.55
N ALA A 130 7.74 11.39 4.71
CA ALA A 130 7.34 11.25 3.31
C ALA A 130 5.91 10.69 3.18
N MET A 131 5.38 10.67 1.95
CA MET A 131 4.05 10.08 1.67
C MET A 131 3.98 8.61 2.11
N CYS A 132 5.06 7.84 1.93
CA CYS A 132 5.17 6.44 2.32
C CYS A 132 5.44 6.20 3.82
N GLY A 133 5.63 7.25 4.63
CA GLY A 133 5.91 7.13 6.07
C GLY A 133 7.39 7.21 6.46
N VAL A 134 8.32 7.04 5.52
CA VAL A 134 9.77 7.20 5.77
C VAL A 134 10.08 8.60 6.27
N MET A 135 10.86 8.72 7.34
CA MET A 135 11.27 10.02 7.89
C MET A 135 12.41 10.60 7.05
N MET A 136 12.20 11.80 6.53
CA MET A 136 13.13 12.54 5.70
C MET A 136 13.68 13.74 6.47
N PRO A 137 14.95 14.13 6.27
CA PRO A 137 15.48 15.37 6.82
C PRO A 137 14.81 16.57 6.18
N VAL A 138 14.45 17.57 7.00
CA VAL A 138 13.94 18.85 6.53
C VAL A 138 15.04 19.53 5.67
N PRO A 139 14.77 19.84 4.38
CA PRO A 139 15.77 20.43 3.52
C PRO A 139 16.29 21.76 4.07
N LYS A 140 17.61 21.97 4.05
CA LYS A 140 18.21 23.24 4.50
C LYS A 140 17.75 24.44 3.67
N GLN A 141 17.53 24.22 2.37
CA GLN A 141 17.01 25.24 1.45
C GLN A 141 15.50 25.08 1.29
N TYR A 142 14.75 26.09 1.73
CA TYR A 142 13.30 26.15 1.52
C TYR A 142 13.01 26.56 0.07
N ARG A 143 12.41 25.67 -0.71
CA ARG A 143 11.94 25.98 -2.06
C ARG A 143 10.46 26.35 -2.02
N GLU A 144 10.19 27.65 -1.88
CA GLU A 144 8.83 28.19 -1.89
C GLU A 144 8.09 27.84 -3.19
N ASN A 145 8.82 27.81 -4.32
CA ASN A 145 8.28 27.60 -5.68
C ASN A 145 8.15 26.15 -6.16
N GLY A 146 8.26 25.13 -5.31
CA GLY A 146 7.84 23.79 -5.73
C GLY A 146 6.37 23.83 -6.20
N ARG A 147 6.08 23.36 -7.42
CA ARG A 147 4.68 23.22 -7.88
C ARG A 147 3.94 22.33 -6.90
N ASP A 148 2.74 22.75 -6.48
CA ASP A 148 1.78 21.82 -5.93
C ASP A 148 1.53 20.79 -7.00
N VAL A 149 1.83 19.53 -6.69
CA VAL A 149 1.65 18.50 -7.69
C VAL A 149 0.15 18.26 -7.83
N THR A 150 -0.42 18.72 -8.94
CA THR A 150 -1.85 18.69 -9.20
C THR A 150 -2.30 17.29 -9.64
N GLU A 151 -3.61 17.09 -9.77
CA GLU A 151 -4.22 15.88 -10.32
C GLU A 151 -3.89 15.63 -11.81
N PHE A 152 -3.45 16.67 -12.51
CA PHE A 152 -3.01 16.64 -13.91
C PHE A 152 -1.53 16.33 -14.07
N ASP A 153 -0.73 16.65 -13.05
CA ASP A 153 0.70 16.32 -12.96
C ASP A 153 0.88 15.04 -12.13
N ALA A 154 0.21 13.95 -12.51
CA ALA A 154 0.47 12.66 -11.88
C ALA A 154 1.98 12.38 -12.01
N PRO A 155 2.64 11.96 -10.94
CA PRO A 155 4.06 11.72 -10.99
C PRO A 155 4.26 10.50 -11.84
N GLU A 156 4.73 10.71 -13.05
CA GLU A 156 5.24 9.63 -13.86
C GLU A 156 6.41 9.02 -13.08
N GLN A 157 6.43 7.69 -13.11
CA GLN A 157 7.60 6.95 -12.68
C GLN A 157 8.78 7.52 -13.46
N LEU A 158 9.92 7.72 -12.78
CA LEU A 158 11.17 8.00 -13.48
C LEU A 158 11.32 7.04 -14.66
N THR A 159 11.59 7.59 -15.84
CA THR A 159 11.80 6.83 -17.09
C THR A 159 13.25 6.95 -17.57
N ASP A 160 14.09 7.67 -16.83
CA ASP A 160 15.50 7.84 -17.12
C ASP A 160 16.24 6.51 -16.93
N GLU A 161 16.59 5.88 -18.06
CA GLU A 161 17.27 4.59 -18.10
C GLU A 161 18.65 4.63 -17.43
N GLU A 162 19.35 5.77 -17.46
CA GLU A 162 20.63 5.92 -16.79
C GLU A 162 20.43 5.89 -15.26
N MET A 163 19.38 6.50 -14.73
CA MET A 163 19.08 6.41 -13.29
C MET A 163 18.60 5.01 -12.86
N LEU A 164 17.76 4.37 -13.69
CA LEU A 164 17.11 3.10 -13.32
C LEU A 164 18.02 1.87 -13.46
N ASN A 165 19.07 1.93 -14.27
CA ASN A 165 20.00 0.81 -14.51
C ASN A 165 21.20 0.80 -13.54
N HIS A 166 21.14 1.57 -12.45
CA HIS A 166 22.21 1.68 -11.49
C HIS A 166 21.76 1.25 -10.09
N GLU A 167 22.54 0.34 -9.51
CA GLU A 167 22.46 0.01 -8.09
C GLU A 167 23.54 0.78 -7.33
N ALA A 168 23.20 1.29 -6.15
CA ALA A 168 24.13 1.94 -5.24
C ALA A 168 24.47 0.99 -4.08
N PHE A 169 25.76 0.80 -3.83
CA PHE A 169 26.24 0.07 -2.67
C PHE A 169 26.14 0.94 -1.42
N ASP A 170 25.39 0.46 -0.42
CA ASP A 170 25.34 1.06 0.90
C ASP A 170 26.39 0.40 1.82
N PRO A 171 27.47 1.12 2.20
CA PRO A 171 28.50 0.56 3.06
C PRO A 171 28.05 0.33 4.50
N GLU A 172 26.97 0.97 4.98
CA GLU A 172 26.46 0.77 6.34
C GLU A 172 25.73 -0.56 6.48
N THR A 173 24.99 -0.95 5.45
CA THR A 173 24.19 -2.19 5.46
C THR A 173 24.82 -3.33 4.66
N GLY A 174 25.80 -3.05 3.79
CA GLY A 174 26.42 -4.01 2.89
C GLY A 174 25.52 -4.47 1.74
N MET A 175 24.40 -3.78 1.52
CA MET A 175 23.40 -4.11 0.49
C MET A 175 23.58 -3.23 -0.75
N TRP A 176 23.16 -3.78 -1.89
CA TRP A 176 23.00 -3.05 -3.15
C TRP A 176 21.54 -2.66 -3.31
N TRP A 177 21.33 -1.43 -3.73
CA TRP A 177 20.01 -0.81 -3.74
C TRP A 177 19.74 -0.15 -5.08
N ASP A 178 18.57 -0.41 -5.65
CA ASP A 178 18.11 0.30 -6.86
C ASP A 178 18.00 1.80 -6.60
N VAL A 179 18.38 2.62 -7.59
CA VAL A 179 18.12 4.06 -7.58
C VAL A 179 16.83 4.34 -8.35
N GLY A 180 15.92 5.13 -7.78
CA GLY A 180 14.67 5.43 -8.48
C GLY A 180 13.58 6.06 -7.62
N ASP A 181 12.36 6.10 -8.14
CA ASP A 181 11.20 6.61 -7.42
C ASP A 181 10.77 5.64 -6.32
N CYS A 182 10.43 6.16 -5.14
CA CYS A 182 9.85 5.33 -4.09
C CYS A 182 8.47 4.80 -4.53
N VAL A 183 8.41 3.49 -4.85
CA VAL A 183 7.18 2.80 -5.28
C VAL A 183 6.05 2.96 -4.28
N ASN A 184 6.35 2.99 -2.97
CA ASN A 184 5.34 3.20 -1.94
C ASN A 184 4.76 4.63 -1.96
N CYS A 185 5.58 5.65 -2.24
CA CYS A 185 5.08 7.02 -2.43
C CYS A 185 4.18 7.11 -3.66
N LEU A 186 4.56 6.47 -4.77
CA LEU A 186 3.74 6.40 -5.99
C LEU A 186 2.41 5.69 -5.73
N HIS A 187 2.45 4.53 -5.07
CA HIS A 187 1.26 3.75 -4.73
C HIS A 187 0.29 4.53 -3.84
N TYR A 188 0.79 5.12 -2.74
CA TYR A 188 -0.01 5.94 -1.83
C TYR A 188 -0.71 7.08 -2.58
N ARG A 189 0.02 7.78 -3.46
CA ARG A 189 -0.57 8.88 -4.23
C ARG A 189 -1.60 8.40 -5.24
N ASN A 190 -1.30 7.36 -6.00
CA ASN A 190 -2.24 6.83 -7.01
C ASN A 190 -3.53 6.36 -6.35
N ALA A 191 -3.45 5.72 -5.18
CA ALA A 191 -4.62 5.34 -4.40
C ALA A 191 -5.41 6.56 -3.90
N LYS A 192 -4.73 7.61 -3.41
CA LYS A 192 -5.37 8.86 -3.00
C LYS A 192 -6.09 9.54 -4.18
N LEU A 193 -5.42 9.70 -5.32
CA LEU A 193 -6.01 10.30 -6.53
C LEU A 193 -7.22 9.50 -7.03
N LEU A 194 -7.14 8.16 -7.00
CA LEU A 194 -8.28 7.32 -7.36
C LEU A 194 -9.47 7.52 -6.41
N ARG A 195 -9.23 7.66 -5.11
CA ARG A 195 -10.28 7.95 -4.13
C ARG A 195 -10.91 9.32 -4.38
N GLU A 196 -10.10 10.35 -4.58
CA GLU A 196 -10.58 11.71 -4.88
C GLU A 196 -11.44 11.74 -6.16
N ARG A 197 -10.99 11.06 -7.23
CA ARG A 197 -11.78 10.90 -8.47
C ARG A 197 -13.10 10.15 -8.25
N ARG A 198 -13.10 9.11 -7.41
CA ARG A 198 -14.34 8.39 -7.06
C ARG A 198 -15.31 9.27 -6.28
N GLU A 199 -14.81 10.10 -5.35
CA GLU A 199 -15.63 11.06 -4.60
C GLU A 199 -16.18 12.16 -5.52
N GLU A 200 -15.39 12.69 -6.44
CA GLU A 200 -15.84 13.66 -7.43
C GLU A 200 -16.91 13.05 -8.36
N LEU A 201 -16.66 11.86 -8.90
CA LEU A 201 -17.64 11.13 -9.69
C LEU A 201 -18.94 10.92 -8.93
N ALA A 202 -18.88 10.52 -7.65
CA ALA A 202 -20.07 10.37 -6.82
C ALA A 202 -20.85 11.68 -6.66
N LYS A 203 -20.17 12.81 -6.46
CA LYS A 203 -20.81 14.14 -6.41
C LYS A 203 -21.47 14.50 -7.75
N VAL A 204 -20.81 14.21 -8.86
CA VAL A 204 -21.37 14.46 -10.22
C VAL A 204 -22.61 13.61 -10.45
N LEU A 205 -22.56 12.31 -10.12
CA LEU A 205 -23.70 11.40 -10.25
C LEU A 205 -24.88 11.82 -9.35
N LEU A 206 -24.61 12.25 -8.11
CA LEU A 206 -25.65 12.77 -7.22
C LEU A 206 -26.29 14.04 -7.78
N LYS A 207 -25.50 14.99 -8.29
CA LYS A 207 -26.04 16.18 -8.95
C LYS A 207 -26.89 15.82 -10.18
N ALA A 208 -26.40 14.92 -11.02
CA ALA A 208 -27.14 14.43 -12.18
C ALA A 208 -28.48 13.78 -11.77
N SER A 209 -28.49 13.02 -10.66
CA SER A 209 -29.72 12.38 -10.15
C SER A 209 -30.81 13.39 -9.74
N VAL A 210 -30.41 14.55 -9.20
CA VAL A 210 -31.31 15.61 -8.73
C VAL A 210 -31.86 16.45 -9.89
N TYR A 211 -31.11 16.58 -10.99
CA TYR A 211 -31.47 17.39 -12.16
C TYR A 211 -31.78 16.55 -13.39
N THR A 212 -32.23 15.31 -13.21
CA THR A 212 -32.56 14.39 -14.31
C THR A 212 -33.60 14.96 -15.28
N ASP A 213 -34.51 15.78 -14.78
CA ASP A 213 -35.53 16.51 -15.54
C ASP A 213 -34.97 17.64 -16.42
N LYS A 214 -33.74 18.06 -16.16
CA LYS A 214 -33.04 19.15 -16.87
C LYS A 214 -31.89 18.65 -17.73
N LEU A 215 -31.61 17.35 -17.75
CA LEU A 215 -30.62 16.77 -18.65
C LEU A 215 -31.21 16.72 -20.07
N ASP A 216 -30.39 17.06 -21.06
CA ASP A 216 -30.78 16.90 -22.46
C ASP A 216 -30.86 15.42 -22.87
N ALA A 217 -31.59 15.15 -23.95
CA ALA A 217 -31.88 13.79 -24.40
C ALA A 217 -30.62 13.00 -24.80
N ASP A 218 -29.59 13.68 -25.32
CA ASP A 218 -28.34 13.05 -25.75
C ASP A 218 -27.53 12.58 -24.54
N LEU A 219 -27.41 13.43 -23.52
CA LEU A 219 -26.72 13.11 -22.28
C LEU A 219 -27.44 12.01 -21.50
N VAL A 220 -28.78 12.03 -21.46
CA VAL A 220 -29.59 10.96 -20.84
C VAL A 220 -29.34 9.62 -21.55
N SER A 221 -29.34 9.59 -22.87
CA SER A 221 -29.12 8.37 -23.66
C SER A 221 -27.71 7.82 -23.45
N ALA A 222 -26.69 8.68 -23.48
CA ALA A 222 -25.30 8.29 -23.24
C ALA A 222 -25.06 7.74 -21.82
N LEU A 223 -25.67 8.35 -20.80
CA LEU A 223 -25.59 7.88 -19.42
C LEU A 223 -26.27 6.53 -19.25
N LEU A 224 -27.46 6.33 -19.83
CA LEU A 224 -28.17 5.05 -19.77
C LEU A 224 -27.37 3.92 -20.44
N GLU A 225 -26.76 4.18 -21.60
CA GLU A 225 -25.93 3.20 -22.30
C GLU A 225 -24.71 2.79 -21.45
N LYS A 226 -24.00 3.76 -20.89
CA LYS A 226 -22.82 3.52 -20.04
C LYS A 226 -23.17 2.78 -18.75
N LEU A 227 -24.26 3.15 -18.08
CA LEU A 227 -24.67 2.55 -16.81
C LEU A 227 -25.25 1.14 -16.99
N ARG A 228 -26.01 0.87 -18.06
CA ARG A 228 -26.51 -0.48 -18.37
C ARG A 228 -25.36 -1.43 -18.71
N GLY A 229 -24.39 -0.98 -19.51
CA GLY A 229 -23.19 -1.76 -19.82
C GLY A 229 -22.29 -2.09 -18.62
N MET A 230 -22.52 -1.44 -17.47
CA MET A 230 -21.87 -1.78 -16.20
C MET A 230 -22.64 -2.80 -15.36
N ALA A 231 -23.96 -2.92 -15.52
CA ALA A 231 -24.78 -3.87 -14.76
C ALA A 231 -24.70 -5.31 -15.31
N ASP A 232 -24.28 -5.44 -16.58
CA ASP A 232 -24.15 -6.72 -17.29
C ASP A 232 -22.72 -7.33 -17.22
N LYS A 233 -21.83 -6.79 -16.37
CA LYS A 233 -20.46 -7.29 -16.12
C LYS A 233 -20.28 -7.65 -14.65
#